data_AF-A0A5Z7EWX8-F1
#
_entry.id   AF-A0A5Z7EWX8-F1
#
_cell.length_a   1.000
_cell.length_b   1.000
_cell.length_c   1.000
_cell.angle_alpha   90.00
_cell.angle_beta   90.00
_cell.angle_gamma   90.00
#
_symmetry.space_group_name_H-M   'P 1'
#
loop_
_entity.id
_entity.type
_entity.pdbx_description
1 polymer ?
#
loop_
_entity_poly.entity_id
_entity_poly.type
_entity_poly.pdbx_seq_one_letter_code
_entity_poly.pdbx_strand_id
1 'polypeptide(L)' 'MKDRSHDTAMAEYFRADPTYAAELLAEVRRDGNPAELAILLRQMATASASDARPDDADTVRTLPR' A
#
# COMPACT_ATOMS: atom_id res chain seq x y z
N MET A 1 -1.57 -14.17 11.05
CA MET A 1 -0.26 -13.61 10.60
C MET A 1 -0.04 -13.78 9.10
N LYS A 2 -0.55 -14.84 8.45
CA LYS A 2 -0.43 -15.05 6.99
C LYS A 2 -0.95 -13.90 6.13
N ASP A 3 -1.99 -13.20 6.58
CA ASP A 3 -2.61 -12.12 5.80
C ASP A 3 -1.71 -10.90 5.71
N ARG A 4 -1.03 -10.51 6.81
CA ARG A 4 -0.06 -9.40 6.75
C ARG A 4 1.10 -9.67 5.81
N SER A 5 1.64 -10.90 5.80
CA SER A 5 2.74 -11.23 4.89
C SER A 5 2.29 -11.28 3.43
N HIS A 6 1.06 -11.73 3.20
CA HIS A 6 0.47 -11.75 1.86
C HIS A 6 0.19 -10.32 1.37
N ASP A 7 -0.33 -9.46 2.24
CA ASP A 7 -0.61 -8.08 1.90
C ASP A 7 0.65 -7.30 1.56
N THR A 8 1.74 -7.50 2.30
CA THR A 8 3.04 -6.87 1.99
C THR A 8 3.59 -7.36 0.65
N ALA A 9 3.50 -8.66 0.35
CA ALA A 9 3.97 -9.21 -0.92
C ALA A 9 3.16 -8.65 -2.11
N MET A 10 1.83 -8.57 -1.97
CA MET A 10 0.97 -7.95 -2.99
C MET A 10 1.22 -6.45 -3.13
N ALA A 11 1.50 -5.76 -2.03
CA ALA A 11 1.86 -4.35 -2.06
C ALA A 11 3.15 -4.09 -2.84
N GLU A 12 4.18 -4.94 -2.70
CA GLU A 12 5.41 -4.85 -3.51
C GLU A 12 5.11 -5.07 -5.00
N TYR A 13 4.26 -6.04 -5.32
CA TYR A 13 3.85 -6.30 -6.70
C TYR A 13 3.08 -5.12 -7.31
N PHE A 14 2.14 -4.52 -6.58
CA PHE A 14 1.40 -3.35 -7.04
C PHE A 14 2.26 -2.10 -7.21
N ARG A 15 3.33 -1.94 -6.41
CA ARG A 15 4.31 -0.87 -6.66
C ARG A 15 5.11 -1.11 -7.93
N ALA A 16 5.49 -2.36 -8.18
CA ALA A 16 6.26 -2.72 -9.36
C ALA A 16 5.42 -2.59 -10.65
N ASP A 17 4.11 -2.84 -10.57
CA ASP A 17 3.18 -2.71 -11.70
C ASP A 17 1.87 -2.00 -11.28
N PRO A 18 1.86 -0.65 -11.30
CA PRO A 18 0.67 0.13 -11.01
C PRO A 18 -0.47 -0.05 -12.03
N THR A 19 -0.14 -0.41 -13.29
CA THR A 19 -1.14 -0.65 -14.34
C THR A 19 -1.93 -1.91 -14.04
N TYR A 20 -1.24 -3.01 -13.72
CA TYR A 20 -1.89 -4.24 -13.28
C TYR A 20 -2.78 -4.02 -12.05
N ALA A 21 -2.30 -3.24 -11.07
CA ALA A 21 -3.07 -2.93 -9.88
C ALA A 21 -4.40 -2.22 -10.25
N ALA A 22 -4.35 -1.25 -11.17
CA ALA A 22 -5.54 -0.53 -11.63
C ALA A 22 -6.52 -1.44 -12.40
N GLU A 23 -6.01 -2.34 -13.25
CA GLU A 23 -6.83 -3.31 -13.98
C GLU A 23 -7.54 -4.28 -13.03
N LEU A 24 -6.81 -4.83 -12.06
CA LEU A 24 -7.36 -5.71 -11.04
C LEU A 24 -8.43 -5.02 -10.19
N LEU A 25 -8.24 -3.74 -9.85
CA LEU A 25 -9.25 -2.94 -9.15
C LEU A 25 -10.52 -2.75 -9.99
N ALA A 26 -10.38 -2.56 -11.30
CA ALA A 26 -11.53 -2.45 -12.19
C ALA A 26 -12.31 -3.77 -12.27
N GLU A 27 -11.61 -4.90 -12.31
CA GLU A 27 -12.22 -6.25 -12.34
C GLU A 27 -12.98 -6.55 -11.05
N VAL A 28 -12.33 -6.43 -9.89
CA VAL A 28 -12.95 -6.70 -8.58
C VAL A 28 -14.18 -5.81 -8.33
N ARG A 29 -14.18 -4.57 -8.83
CA ARG A 29 -15.34 -3.67 -8.75
C ARG A 29 -16.50 -4.11 -9.65
N ARG A 30 -16.23 -4.77 -10.78
CA ARG A 30 -17.28 -5.32 -11.67
C ARG A 30 -17.89 -6.58 -11.07
N ASP A 31 -17.08 -7.44 -10.45
CA ASP A 31 -17.55 -8.69 -9.84
C ASP A 31 -18.39 -8.43 -8.57
N GLY A 32 -18.19 -7.28 -7.93
CA GLY A 32 -19.05 -6.81 -6.84
C GLY A 32 -18.84 -7.55 -5.53
N ASN A 33 -17.72 -8.26 -5.36
CA ASN A 33 -17.39 -8.95 -4.11
C ASN A 33 -16.78 -7.96 -3.09
N PRO A 34 -17.50 -7.61 -2.00
CA PRO A 34 -17.02 -6.63 -1.03
C PRO A 34 -15.82 -7.11 -0.23
N ALA A 35 -15.67 -8.42 -0.03
CA ALA A 35 -14.54 -8.98 0.72
C ALA A 35 -13.23 -8.87 -0.07
N GLU A 36 -13.27 -9.19 -1.36
CA GLU A 36 -12.12 -9.05 -2.26
C GLU A 36 -11.73 -7.58 -2.45
N LEU A 37 -12.71 -6.69 -2.61
CA LEU A 37 -12.46 -5.26 -2.70
C LEU A 37 -11.76 -4.72 -1.43
N ALA A 38 -12.21 -5.15 -0.25
CA ALA A 38 -11.61 -4.72 1.02
C ALA A 38 -10.15 -5.21 1.18
N ILE A 39 -9.84 -6.42 0.69
CA ILE A 39 -8.47 -6.95 0.68
C ILE A 39 -7.61 -6.16 -0.30
N LEU A 40 -8.06 -5.98 -1.54
CA LEU A 40 -7.32 -5.28 -2.58
C LEU A 40 -7.00 -3.83 -2.18
N LEU A 41 -7.97 -3.11 -1.61
CA LEU A 41 -7.76 -1.74 -1.12
C LEU A 41 -6.73 -1.66 0.01
N ARG A 42 -6.67 -2.66 0.89
CA ARG A 42 -5.66 -2.72 1.96
C ARG A 42 -4.27 -2.90 1.38
N GLN A 43 -4.12 -3.80 0.42
CA GLN A 43 -2.85 -4.08 -0.25
C GLN A 43 -2.35 -2.86 -1.04
N MET A 44 -3.24 -2.16 -1.75
CA MET A 44 -2.93 -0.90 -2.42
C MET A 44 -2.57 0.22 -1.43
N ALA A 45 -3.26 0.34 -0.30
CA ALA A 45 -2.90 1.31 0.73
C ALA A 45 -1.52 1.02 1.34
N THR A 46 -1.19 -0.25 1.56
CA THR A 46 0.15 -0.67 1.96
C THR A 46 1.16 -0.30 0.87
N ALA A 47 0.85 -0.53 -0.41
CA ALA A 47 1.68 -0.12 -1.56
C ALA A 47 2.02 1.38 -1.49
N SER A 48 1.04 2.24 -1.32
CA SER A 48 1.27 3.69 -1.22
C SER A 48 2.02 4.13 0.03
N ALA A 49 1.89 3.41 1.15
CA ALA A 49 2.48 3.79 2.44
C ALA A 49 4.00 3.57 2.53
N SER A 50 4.57 2.57 1.84
CA SER A 50 6.03 2.35 1.88
C SER A 50 6.84 3.30 0.99
N ASP A 51 6.17 4.07 0.13
CA ASP A 51 6.81 5.16 -0.64
C ASP A 51 6.97 6.43 0.21
N ALA A 52 6.21 6.54 1.31
CA ALA A 52 6.48 7.52 2.35
C ALA A 52 7.66 7.04 3.20
N ARG A 53 8.88 7.28 2.72
CA ARG A 53 10.00 7.36 3.66
C ARG A 53 9.63 8.40 4.72
N PRO A 54 9.68 8.08 6.01
CA PRO A 54 9.74 9.10 7.05
C PRO A 54 11.19 9.63 7.04
N ASP A 55 11.58 10.30 5.96
CA ASP A 55 12.78 11.13 5.95
C ASP A 55 12.34 12.51 6.46
N ASP A 56 13.10 13.08 7.39
CA ASP A 56 12.88 14.38 8.06
C ASP A 56 11.87 14.41 9.24
N ALA A 57 12.01 13.49 10.19
CA ALA A 57 11.68 13.78 11.59
C ALA A 57 12.95 13.83 12.47
N ASP A 58 14.05 14.36 11.93
CA ASP A 58 15.25 14.70 12.70
C ASP A 58 15.68 16.16 12.42
N THR A 59 14.74 17.10 12.55
CA THR A 59 15.17 18.47 12.89
C THR A 59 15.33 18.54 14.40
N VAL A 60 16.42 17.93 14.88
CA VAL A 60 17.12 18.34 16.09
C VAL A 60 17.47 19.82 15.93
N ARG A 61 16.52 20.70 16.23
CA ARG A 61 16.82 22.10 16.54
C ARG A 61 17.26 22.18 18.00
N THR A 62 18.39 21.53 18.26
CA THR A 62 19.33 22.00 19.27
C THR A 62 19.70 23.42 18.84
N LEU A 63 19.19 24.40 19.55
CA LEU A 63 19.83 25.71 19.60
C LEU A 63 20.33 25.90 21.04
N PRO A 64 21.65 26.01 21.24
CA PRO A 64 22.23 26.28 22.54
C PRO A 64 22.19 27.78 22.84
N ARG A 65 22.01 28.06 24.15
CA ARG A 65 22.14 29.32 24.90
C ARG A 65 21.09 30.40 24.70
#